data_AF-A7TCC3-F1
#
_entry.id   AF-A7TCC3-F1
#
_cell.length_a   1.000
_cell.length_b   1.000
_cell.length_c   1.000
_cell.angle_alpha   90.00
_cell.angle_beta   90.00
_cell.angle_gamma   90.00
#
_symmetry.space_group_name_H-M   'P 1'
#
loop_
_entity.id
_entity.type
_entity.pdbx_description
1 polymer ?
#
loop_
_entity_poly.entity_id
_entity_poly.type
_entity_poly.pdbx_seq_one_letter_code
_entity_poly.pdbx_strand_id
1 'polypeptide(L)' 'RKGRRKESYAIYIYKVLKQVHPDTGISSKAMGIMNSFVNDIFERIAGEASRLAHYNKKSTITS' A
#
# COMPACT_ATOMS: atom_id res chain seq x y z
N ARG A 1 -19.39 -18.33 -11.22
CA ARG A 1 -18.02 -17.92 -11.63
C ARG A 1 -17.43 -17.04 -10.52
N LYS A 2 -16.37 -17.49 -9.83
CA LYS A 2 -15.72 -16.69 -8.77
C LYS A 2 -14.92 -15.59 -9.47
N GLY A 3 -15.32 -14.33 -9.33
CA GLY A 3 -14.65 -13.19 -9.97
C GLY A 3 -13.19 -13.09 -9.53
N ARG A 4 -12.31 -12.63 -10.44
CA ARG A 4 -10.89 -12.41 -10.16
C ARG A 4 -10.78 -11.43 -8.99
N ARG A 5 -10.15 -11.85 -7.89
CA ARG A 5 -10.02 -11.02 -6.68
C ARG A 5 -9.15 -9.81 -7.01
N LYS A 6 -9.66 -8.60 -6.79
CA LYS A 6 -8.87 -7.37 -6.90
C LYS A 6 -7.90 -7.32 -5.72
N GLU A 7 -6.61 -7.26 -6.01
CA GLU A 7 -5.59 -7.07 -4.97
C GLU A 7 -5.74 -5.66 -4.37
N SER A 8 -5.63 -5.57 -3.04
CA SER A 8 -5.75 -4.32 -2.28
C SER A 8 -5.08 -4.46 -0.92
N TYR A 9 -4.76 -3.33 -0.30
CA TYR A 9 -4.16 -3.27 1.03
C TYR A 9 -5.16 -3.41 2.17
N ALA A 10 -6.45 -3.64 1.87
CA ALA A 10 -7.55 -3.59 2.83
C ALA A 10 -7.37 -4.53 4.04
N ILE A 11 -6.81 -5.72 3.82
CA ILE A 11 -6.55 -6.69 4.89
C ILE A 11 -5.54 -6.13 5.90
N TYR A 12 -4.48 -5.47 5.41
CA TYR A 12 -3.43 -4.92 6.26
C TYR A 12 -3.88 -3.66 6.97
N ILE A 13 -4.61 -2.78 6.27
CA ILE A 13 -5.23 -1.60 6.86
C ILE A 13 -6.14 -2.01 8.02
N TYR A 14 -6.97 -3.05 7.83
CA TYR A 14 -7.84 -3.56 8.88
C TYR A 14 -7.05 -4.16 10.06
N LYS A 15 -6.00 -4.96 9.79
CA LYS A 15 -5.14 -5.53 10.84
C LYS A 15 -4.51 -4.44 11.71
N VAL A 16 -3.92 -3.42 11.10
CA VAL A 16 -3.30 -2.30 11.83
C VAL A 16 -4.35 -1.51 12.61
N LEU A 17 -5.51 -1.22 12.00
CA LEU A 17 -6.61 -0.55 12.70
C LEU A 17 -7.02 -1.31 13.97
N LYS A 18 -7.19 -2.64 13.89
CA LYS A 18 -7.59 -3.45 15.06
C LYS A 18 -6.50 -3.62 16.11
N GLN A 19 -5.23 -3.51 15.71
CA GLN A 19 -4.11 -3.47 16.65
C GLN A 19 -4.09 -2.18 17.47
N VAL A 20 -4.46 -1.04 16.87
CA VAL A 20 -4.41 0.29 17.51
C VAL A 20 -5.74 0.68 18.17
N HIS A 21 -6.86 0.32 17.55
CA HIS A 21 -8.23 0.64 17.99
C HIS A 21 -9.17 -0.58 17.82
N PRO A 22 -9.18 -1.52 18.78
CA PRO A 22 -9.95 -2.77 18.69
C PRO A 22 -11.46 -2.56 18.45
N ASP A 23 -12.04 -1.53 19.05
CA ASP A 23 -13.48 -1.27 19.03
C ASP A 23 -13.93 -0.36 17.87
N THR A 24 -12.99 0.21 17.13
CA THR A 24 -13.30 1.14 16.02
C THR A 24 -13.51 0.39 14.70
N GLY A 25 -14.57 0.75 13.97
CA GLY A 25 -14.83 0.29 12.61
C GLY A 25 -14.33 1.28 11.55
N ILE A 26 -14.23 0.83 10.30
CA ILE A 26 -13.91 1.68 9.15
C ILE A 26 -14.94 1.45 8.04
N SER A 27 -15.45 2.53 7.46
CA SER A 27 -16.40 2.44 6.35
C SER A 27 -15.72 1.98 5.06
N SER A 28 -16.48 1.45 4.10
CA SER A 28 -15.95 1.04 2.79
C SER A 28 -15.33 2.22 2.02
N LYS A 29 -15.91 3.42 2.13
CA LYS A 29 -15.37 4.66 1.54
C LYS A 29 -14.02 5.02 2.15
N ALA A 30 -13.92 5.02 3.49
CA ALA A 30 -12.68 5.30 4.18
C ALA A 30 -11.60 4.25 3.87
N MET A 31 -11.98 2.97 3.78
CA MET A 31 -11.09 1.90 3.34
C MET A 31 -10.55 2.15 1.93
N GLY A 32 -11.41 2.60 1.00
CA GLY A 32 -10.99 2.98 -0.35
C GLY A 32 -9.97 4.12 -0.36
N ILE A 33 -10.20 5.16 0.45
CA ILE A 33 -9.28 6.30 0.60
C ILE A 33 -7.93 5.81 1.16
N MET A 34 -7.94 5.00 2.21
CA MET A 34 -6.73 4.44 2.81
C MET A 34 -5.97 3.55 1.83
N ASN A 35 -6.66 2.75 1.01
CA ASN A 35 -6.02 1.96 -0.03
C ASN A 35 -5.34 2.85 -1.07
N SER A 36 -5.99 3.92 -1.53
CA SER A 36 -5.37 4.87 -2.46
C SER A 36 -4.18 5.61 -1.84
N PHE A 37 -4.28 5.98 -0.55
CA PHE A 37 -3.18 6.60 0.18
C PHE A 37 -1.93 5.71 0.21
N VAL A 38 -2.09 4.42 0.51
CA VAL A 38 -0.97 3.46 0.49
C VAL A 38 -0.36 3.34 -0.91
N ASN A 39 -1.18 3.35 -1.97
CA ASN A 39 -0.68 3.31 -3.35
C ASN A 39 0.13 4.57 -3.72
N ASP A 40 -0.36 5.77 -3.38
CA ASP A 40 0.36 7.03 -3.65
C ASP A 40 1.74 7.04 -2.97
N ILE A 41 1.81 6.65 -1.68
CA ILE A 41 3.09 6.56 -0.99
C ILE A 41 3.98 5.46 -1.58
N PHE A 42 3.43 4.31 -1.95
CA PHE A 42 4.17 3.23 -2.60
C PHE A 42 4.79 3.69 -3.92
N GLU A 43 4.04 4.36 -4.79
CA GLU A 43 4.52 4.87 -6.07
C GLU A 43 5.64 5.91 -5.89
N ARG A 44 5.52 6.78 -4.88
CA ARG A 44 6.58 7.74 -4.53
C ARG A 44 7.85 7.03 -4.09
N ILE A 45 7.74 6.07 -3.18
CA ILE A 45 8.91 5.30 -2.69
C ILE A 45 9.55 4.53 -3.85
N ALA A 46 8.75 3.83 -4.66
CA ALA A 46 9.24 3.09 -5.82
C ALA A 46 9.96 4.01 -6.83
N GLY A 47 9.40 5.21 -7.06
CA GLY A 47 9.99 6.23 -7.91
C GLY A 47 11.36 6.70 -7.41
N GLU A 48 11.47 7.04 -6.13
CA GLU A 48 12.77 7.46 -5.55
C GLU A 48 13.78 6.31 -5.49
N ALA A 49 13.34 5.10 -5.14
CA ALA A 49 14.21 3.93 -5.13
C ALA A 49 14.76 3.63 -6.54
N SER A 50 13.94 3.78 -7.58
CA SER A 50 14.37 3.69 -8.97
C SER A 50 15.40 4.77 -9.32
N ARG A 51 15.16 6.03 -8.97
CA ARG A 51 16.13 7.12 -9.19
C ARG A 51 17.46 6.85 -8.49
N LEU A 52 17.43 6.38 -7.25
CA LEU A 52 18.63 6.00 -6.49
C LEU A 52 19.40 4.88 -7.18
N ALA A 53 18.72 3.84 -7.69
CA ALA A 53 19.37 2.77 -8.46
C ALA A 53 20.03 3.32 -9.74
N HIS A 54 19.33 4.20 -10.47
CA HIS A 54 19.85 4.84 -11.67
C HIS A 54 21.08 5.72 -11.39
N TYR A 55 21.06 6.53 -10.32
CA TYR A 55 22.21 7.33 -9.91
C TYR A 55 23.44 6.48 -9.58
N ASN A 56 23.23 5.29 -9.02
CA ASN A 56 24.29 4.33 -8.70
C ASN A 56 24.64 3.38 -9.85
N LYS A 57 24.11 3.60 -11.07
CA LYS A 57 24.30 2.73 -12.24
C LYS A 57 23.95 1.27 -11.96
N LYS A 58 22.96 1.03 -11.11
CA LYS A 58 22.43 -0.30 -10.80
C LYS A 58 21.13 -0.52 -11.60
N SER A 59 20.96 -1.72 -12.12
CA SER A 59 19.74 -2.16 -12.82
C SER A 59 18.72 -2.80 -11.88
N THR A 60 19.00 -2.86 -10.58
CA THR A 60 18.16 -3.52 -9.58
C THR A 60 18.01 -2.63 -8.36
N ILE A 61 16.78 -2.47 -7.88
CA ILE A 61 16.47 -1.80 -6.61
C ILE A 61 16.77 -2.78 -5.47
N THR A 62 17.54 -2.35 -4.48
CA THR A 62 17.90 -3.15 -3.29
C THR A 62 16.93 -2.89 -2.13
N SER A 63 16.91 -3.80 -1.14
CA SER A 63 16.14 -3.69 0.11
C SER A 63 16.69 -2.66 1.06
#